data_AF-A0A1V5JVX0-F1
#
_entry.id   AF-A0A1V5JVX0-F1
#
_cell.length_a   1.000
_cell.length_b   1.000
_cell.length_c   1.000
_cell.angle_alpha   90.00
_cell.angle_beta   90.00
_cell.angle_gamma   90.00
#
_symmetry.space_group_name_H-M   'P 1'
#
loop_
_entity.id
_entity.type
_entity.pdbx_description
1 polymer ?
#
loop_
_entity_poly.entity_id
_entity_poly.type
_entity_poly.pdbx_seq_one_letter_code
_entity_poly.pdbx_strand_id
1 'polypeptide(L)'
;MWGGVLLGMVLMGPVPALALDLGDIIGVVGGGLAVGALAGPLDEFINTITLNKGVKASGATAVVPIVSVGSGTHIGAAQVTGPAAAVKKTKAVAQVEVSFKGAVRVKILVPIDSVNPLDRFKRVQGVGVSAIIDVRL
;
A
#
# COMPACT_ATOMS: atom_id res chain seq x y z
N MET A 1 -26.28 3.73 -47.53
CA MET A 1 -25.94 2.30 -47.59
C MET A 1 -24.43 2.17 -47.43
N TRP A 2 -23.99 1.66 -46.26
CA TRP A 2 -22.68 1.02 -45.95
C TRP A 2 -21.41 1.89 -46.09
N GLY A 3 -20.45 1.95 -45.16
CA GLY A 3 -20.19 1.22 -43.92
C GLY A 3 -18.70 1.38 -43.57
N GLY A 4 -18.34 1.43 -42.28
CA GLY A 4 -16.93 1.38 -41.88
C GLY A 4 -16.61 1.97 -40.51
N VAL A 5 -17.24 1.46 -39.44
CA VAL A 5 -16.77 1.66 -38.06
C VAL A 5 -15.53 0.80 -37.88
N LEU A 6 -14.36 1.41 -37.67
CA LEU A 6 -13.15 0.68 -37.26
C LEU A 6 -13.25 0.36 -35.77
N LEU A 7 -13.70 -0.87 -35.49
CA LEU A 7 -13.72 -1.48 -34.18
C LEU A 7 -12.27 -1.76 -33.72
N GLY A 8 -11.95 -1.25 -32.53
CA GLY A 8 -10.63 -1.37 -31.93
C GLY A 8 -10.23 -2.80 -31.57
N MET A 9 -8.93 -3.03 -31.58
CA MET A 9 -8.31 -4.20 -30.98
C MET A 9 -7.11 -3.70 -30.16
N VAL A 10 -7.38 -3.30 -28.92
CA VAL A 10 -6.32 -3.15 -27.92
C VAL A 10 -5.87 -4.57 -27.60
N LEU A 11 -4.68 -4.93 -28.10
CA LEU A 11 -3.97 -6.15 -27.72
C LEU A 11 -3.63 -6.03 -26.23
N MET A 12 -4.53 -6.47 -25.36
CA MET A 12 -4.17 -6.82 -24.00
C MET A 12 -3.33 -8.09 -24.08
N GLY A 13 -2.01 -7.91 -24.18
CA GLY A 13 -1.07 -8.99 -23.96
C GLY A 13 -1.33 -9.62 -22.58
N PRO A 14 -1.05 -10.92 -22.40
CA PRO A 14 -1.28 -11.58 -21.13
C PRO A 14 -0.55 -10.83 -20.02
N VAL A 15 -1.30 -10.24 -19.10
CA VAL A 15 -0.75 -9.77 -17.84
C VAL A 15 -0.24 -11.03 -17.14
N PRO A 16 1.05 -11.14 -16.78
CA PRO A 16 1.51 -12.29 -16.04
C PRO A 16 0.71 -12.38 -14.75
N ALA A 17 -0.15 -13.40 -14.63
CA ALA A 17 -0.80 -13.72 -13.39
C ALA A 17 0.30 -14.21 -12.44
N LEU A 18 0.63 -13.41 -11.43
CA LEU A 18 1.52 -13.83 -10.35
C LEU A 18 0.76 -14.91 -9.56
N ALA A 19 0.96 -16.18 -9.93
CA ALA A 19 0.53 -17.32 -9.14
C ALA A 19 1.45 -17.41 -7.91
N LEU A 20 1.21 -16.54 -6.93
CA LEU A 20 1.81 -16.69 -5.61
C LEU A 20 1.01 -17.76 -4.88
N ASP A 21 1.70 -18.81 -4.44
CA ASP A 21 1.10 -19.82 -3.57
C ASP A 21 0.83 -19.17 -2.20
N LEU A 22 -0.42 -18.75 -1.99
CA LEU A 22 -0.85 -18.12 -0.75
C LEU A 22 -0.65 -19.06 0.45
N GLY A 23 -0.57 -20.38 0.24
CA GLY A 23 -0.38 -21.37 1.30
C GLY A 23 0.96 -21.26 2.02
N ASP A 24 2.05 -20.99 1.30
CA ASP A 24 3.41 -20.89 1.87
C ASP A 24 3.72 -19.47 2.41
N ILE A 25 3.04 -18.44 1.90
CA ILE A 25 3.21 -17.04 2.34
C ILE A 25 2.43 -16.72 3.63
N ILE A 26 1.37 -17.49 3.91
CA ILE A 26 0.55 -17.36 5.12
C ILE A 26 1.25 -17.92 6.37
N GLY A 27 2.29 -18.75 6.21
CA GLY A 27 2.88 -19.58 7.28
C GLY A 27 3.87 -18.91 8.23
N VAL A 28 4.34 -17.68 8.00
CA VAL A 28 5.36 -17.06 8.88
C VAL A 28 4.89 -15.68 9.36
N VAL A 29 4.22 -15.69 10.51
CA VAL A 29 4.03 -14.53 11.41
C VAL A 29 3.36 -13.32 10.74
N GLY A 30 2.03 -13.42 10.57
CA GLY A 30 1.08 -12.30 10.49
C GLY A 30 1.36 -11.22 9.44
N GLY A 31 0.71 -11.30 8.28
CA GLY A 31 0.40 -10.16 7.40
C GLY A 31 1.56 -9.47 6.65
N GLY A 32 2.76 -9.34 7.22
CA GLY A 32 3.86 -8.55 6.65
C GLY A 32 4.46 -9.10 5.35
N LEU A 33 4.48 -10.42 5.18
CA LEU A 33 5.04 -11.06 3.98
C LEU A 33 4.12 -10.95 2.75
N ALA A 34 2.80 -10.95 2.93
CA ALA A 34 1.86 -10.75 1.84
C ALA A 34 2.01 -9.36 1.19
N VAL A 35 2.29 -8.34 2.00
CA VAL A 35 2.48 -6.96 1.51
C VAL A 35 3.70 -6.86 0.62
N GLY A 36 4.84 -7.45 1.01
CA GLY A 36 6.08 -7.37 0.24
C GLY A 36 5.95 -7.99 -1.17
N ALA A 37 5.32 -9.17 -1.26
CA ALA A 37 5.15 -9.87 -2.53
C ALA A 37 4.11 -9.20 -3.45
N LEU A 38 3.09 -8.55 -2.87
CA LEU A 38 2.01 -7.88 -3.61
C LEU A 38 2.22 -6.37 -3.77
N ALA A 39 3.26 -5.77 -3.18
CA ALA A 39 3.45 -4.32 -3.14
C ALA A 39 3.48 -3.68 -4.53
N GLY A 40 4.23 -4.25 -5.47
CA GLY A 40 4.32 -3.76 -6.85
C GLY A 40 2.96 -3.80 -7.56
N PRO A 41 2.32 -4.98 -7.69
CA PRO A 41 1.00 -5.10 -8.30
C PRO A 41 -0.08 -4.22 -7.66
N LEU A 42 -0.08 -4.09 -6.32
CA LEU A 42 -1.03 -3.24 -5.61
C LEU A 42 -0.80 -1.75 -5.90
N ASP A 43 0.47 -1.30 -5.96
CA ASP A 43 0.80 0.09 -6.28
C ASP A 43 0.38 0.45 -7.72
N GLU A 44 0.65 -0.44 -8.68
CA GLU A 44 0.24 -0.29 -10.08
C GLU A 44 -1.29 -0.24 -10.23
N PHE A 45 -2.00 -1.14 -9.54
CA PHE A 45 -3.46 -1.15 -9.53
C PHE A 45 -4.03 0.16 -8.99
N ILE A 46 -3.55 0.63 -7.83
CA ILE A 46 -4.02 1.89 -7.23
C ILE A 46 -3.71 3.08 -8.14
N ASN A 47 -2.52 3.13 -8.73
CA ASN A 47 -2.14 4.17 -9.67
C ASN A 47 -3.04 4.17 -10.92
N THR A 48 -3.37 2.99 -11.44
CA THR A 48 -4.28 2.85 -12.59
C THR A 48 -5.69 3.38 -12.26
N ILE A 49 -6.26 3.00 -11.12
CA ILE A 49 -7.59 3.47 -10.72
C ILE A 49 -7.59 4.98 -10.45
N THR A 50 -6.59 5.51 -9.74
CA THR A 50 -6.51 6.94 -9.43
C THR A 50 -6.30 7.81 -10.67
N LEU A 51 -5.50 7.33 -11.64
CA LEU A 51 -5.38 7.92 -12.97
C LEU A 51 -6.75 8.01 -13.66
N ASN A 52 -7.47 6.89 -13.73
CA ASN A 52 -8.77 6.82 -14.41
C ASN A 52 -9.84 7.68 -13.71
N LYS A 53 -9.66 7.99 -12.43
CA LYS A 53 -10.54 8.85 -11.63
C LYS A 53 -10.10 10.32 -11.60
N GLY A 54 -9.02 10.69 -12.29
CA GLY A 54 -8.50 12.06 -12.31
C GLY A 54 -7.89 12.54 -10.99
N VAL A 55 -7.61 11.63 -10.05
CA VAL A 55 -7.09 11.91 -8.70
C VAL A 55 -5.70 11.32 -8.50
N LYS A 56 -4.90 11.29 -9.57
CA LYS A 56 -3.55 10.72 -9.54
C LYS A 56 -2.69 11.40 -8.49
N ALA A 57 -1.87 10.62 -7.80
CA ALA A 57 -0.72 11.12 -7.06
C ALA A 57 0.20 11.96 -7.97
N SER A 58 0.54 13.16 -7.52
CA SER A 58 1.52 14.04 -8.20
C SER A 58 2.98 13.64 -7.90
N GLY A 59 3.19 12.81 -6.87
CA GLY A 59 4.50 12.33 -6.44
C GLY A 59 4.74 10.84 -6.74
N ALA A 60 5.87 10.32 -6.27
CA ALA A 60 6.14 8.89 -6.28
C ALA A 60 5.22 8.17 -5.28
N THR A 61 4.93 6.91 -5.55
CA THR A 61 4.11 6.04 -4.70
C THR A 61 4.85 4.77 -4.33
N ALA A 62 4.49 4.18 -3.18
CA ALA A 62 4.91 2.83 -2.82
C ALA A 62 3.91 2.22 -1.84
N VAL A 63 3.73 0.90 -1.92
CA VAL A 63 2.99 0.14 -0.91
C VAL A 63 3.94 -0.42 0.13
N VAL A 64 3.67 -0.14 1.41
CA VAL A 64 4.50 -0.53 2.56
C VAL A 64 3.61 -1.14 3.66
N PRO A 65 4.16 -2.01 4.54
CA PRO A 65 3.39 -2.59 5.63
C PRO A 65 2.94 -1.55 6.66
N ILE A 66 1.78 -1.80 7.29
CA ILE A 66 1.33 -1.09 8.49
C ILE A 66 1.71 -1.91 9.72
N VAL A 67 2.42 -1.26 10.65
CA VAL A 67 2.84 -1.85 11.92
C VAL A 67 2.13 -1.16 13.09
N SER A 68 1.58 -1.94 14.01
CA SER A 68 0.95 -1.41 15.22
C SER A 68 2.00 -0.98 16.24
N VAL A 69 1.93 0.27 16.71
CA VAL A 69 2.82 0.79 17.74
C VAL A 69 2.46 0.17 19.09
N GLY A 70 3.45 -0.42 19.78
CA GLY A 70 3.30 -1.04 21.11
C GLY A 70 3.17 -2.56 21.08
N SER A 71 2.53 -3.14 20.05
CA SER A 71 2.48 -4.60 19.86
C SER A 71 3.45 -5.10 18.79
N GLY A 72 3.91 -4.23 17.88
CA GLY A 72 4.80 -4.62 16.78
C GLY A 72 4.15 -5.55 15.74
N THR A 73 2.85 -5.79 15.87
CA THR A 73 2.11 -6.68 14.97
C THR A 73 1.86 -5.99 13.65
N HIS A 74 2.12 -6.70 12.55
CA HIS A 74 1.73 -6.27 11.22
C HIS A 74 0.21 -6.46 11.07
N ILE A 75 -0.48 -5.40 10.70
CA ILE A 75 -1.96 -5.38 10.69
C ILE A 75 -2.57 -5.05 9.33
N GLY A 76 -1.74 -4.76 8.32
CA GLY A 76 -2.19 -4.44 6.96
C GLY A 76 -1.11 -3.79 6.12
N ALA A 77 -1.51 -3.09 5.06
CA ALA A 77 -0.63 -2.29 4.22
C ALA A 77 -1.19 -0.90 3.92
N ALA A 78 -0.31 0.02 3.54
CA ALA A 78 -0.65 1.36 3.11
C ALA A 78 0.12 1.72 1.85
N GLN A 79 -0.55 2.40 0.92
CA GLN A 79 0.15 3.16 -0.11
C GLN A 79 0.56 4.50 0.48
N VAL A 80 1.82 4.86 0.28
CA VAL A 80 2.38 6.17 0.63
C VAL A 80 2.72 6.96 -0.62
N THR A 81 2.67 8.28 -0.53
CA THR A 81 2.95 9.21 -1.64
C THR A 81 3.81 10.38 -1.18
N GLY A 82 4.75 10.83 -2.01
CA GLY A 82 5.59 12.00 -1.74
C GLY A 82 6.76 12.15 -2.71
N PRO A 83 7.80 12.95 -2.37
CA PRO A 83 9.04 13.02 -3.13
C PRO A 83 9.72 11.66 -3.19
N ALA A 84 10.25 11.28 -4.36
CA ALA A 84 10.79 9.93 -4.61
C ALA A 84 11.83 9.47 -3.59
N ALA A 85 12.75 10.34 -3.18
CA ALA A 85 13.76 10.03 -2.17
C ALA A 85 13.14 9.72 -0.79
N ALA A 86 12.08 10.43 -0.42
CA ALA A 86 11.38 10.25 0.85
C ALA A 86 10.51 8.98 0.82
N VAL A 87 9.80 8.72 -0.28
CA VAL A 87 9.03 7.49 -0.48
C VAL A 87 9.94 6.26 -0.41
N LYS A 88 11.09 6.28 -1.09
CA LYS A 88 12.08 5.19 -1.04
C LYS A 88 12.66 4.96 0.37
N LYS A 89 12.76 6.02 1.17
CA LYS A 89 13.19 5.96 2.58
C LYS A 89 12.12 5.36 3.49
N THR A 90 10.84 5.47 3.14
CA THR A 90 9.72 4.93 3.92
C THR A 90 9.73 3.41 3.85
N LYS A 91 9.78 2.75 5.01
CA LYS A 91 9.82 1.28 5.12
C LYS A 91 8.53 0.69 5.67
N ALA A 92 7.80 1.46 6.48
CA ALA A 92 6.52 1.09 7.03
C ALA A 92 5.68 2.33 7.33
N VAL A 93 4.42 2.10 7.67
CA VAL A 93 3.55 3.07 8.32
C VAL A 93 3.25 2.58 9.74
N ALA A 94 3.68 3.34 10.74
CA ALA A 94 3.27 3.11 12.11
C ALA A 94 1.81 3.52 12.30
N GLN A 95 0.99 2.63 12.85
CA GLN A 95 -0.37 2.92 13.29
C GLN A 95 -0.42 3.02 14.81
N VAL A 96 -0.90 4.16 15.30
CA VAL A 96 -1.31 4.34 16.69
C VAL A 96 -2.82 4.44 16.72
N GLU A 97 -3.48 3.57 17.47
CA GLU A 97 -4.92 3.61 17.68
C GLU A 97 -5.24 4.14 19.08
N VAL A 98 -6.08 5.16 19.16
CA VAL A 98 -6.53 5.74 20.44
C VAL A 98 -8.03 5.96 20.41
N SER A 99 -8.66 5.94 21.59
CA SER A 99 -10.06 6.29 21.76
C SER A 99 -10.19 7.69 22.33
N PHE A 100 -10.87 8.58 21.62
CA PHE A 100 -11.21 9.92 22.09
C PHE A 100 -12.57 9.87 22.78
N LYS A 101 -12.57 10.16 24.09
CA LYS A 101 -13.77 10.17 24.96
C LYS A 101 -14.57 8.86 24.96
N GLY A 102 -13.94 7.72 24.64
CA GLY A 102 -14.62 6.42 24.58
C GLY A 102 -15.57 6.24 23.38
N ALA A 103 -15.80 7.28 22.57
CA ALA A 103 -16.81 7.28 21.52
C ALA A 103 -16.21 7.35 20.11
N VAL A 104 -15.03 7.95 19.94
CA VAL A 104 -14.40 8.15 18.63
C VAL A 104 -13.08 7.41 18.57
N ARG A 105 -12.99 6.42 17.67
CA ARG A 105 -11.73 5.72 17.39
C ARG A 105 -10.90 6.56 16.42
N VAL A 106 -9.67 6.86 16.81
CA VAL A 106 -8.72 7.64 16.01
C VAL A 106 -7.55 6.74 15.64
N LYS A 107 -7.29 6.60 14.33
CA LYS A 107 -6.12 5.91 13.80
C LYS A 107 -5.13 6.94 13.27
N ILE A 108 -3.95 6.98 13.87
CA ILE A 108 -2.87 7.88 13.48
C ILE A 108 -1.87 7.05 12.66
N LEU A 109 -1.65 7.46 11.41
CA LEU A 109 -0.73 6.80 10.49
C LEU A 109 0.51 7.67 10.29
N VAL A 110 1.69 7.10 10.54
CA VAL A 110 2.97 7.82 10.48
C VAL A 110 3.93 7.05 9.58
N PRO A 111 4.32 7.60 8.42
CA PRO A 111 5.39 7.02 7.60
C PRO A 111 6.71 7.02 8.36
N ILE A 112 7.38 5.86 8.43
CA ILE A 112 8.60 5.65 9.20
C ILE A 112 9.69 4.95 8.38
N ASP A 113 10.94 5.14 8.77
CA ASP A 113 12.11 4.60 8.07
C ASP A 113 12.58 3.22 8.56
N SER A 114 11.86 2.60 9.49
CA SER A 114 12.11 1.23 9.96
C SER A 114 10.82 0.42 10.06
N VAL A 115 10.92 -0.88 9.79
CA VAL A 115 9.85 -1.86 10.06
C VAL A 115 9.92 -2.41 11.49
N ASN A 116 11.06 -2.25 12.17
CA ASN A 116 11.31 -2.85 13.46
C ASN A 116 10.75 -1.96 14.60
N PRO A 117 9.78 -2.45 15.38
CA PRO A 117 9.18 -1.68 16.48
C PRO A 117 10.12 -1.43 17.67
N LEU A 118 11.22 -2.20 17.78
CA LEU A 118 12.22 -2.06 18.84
C LEU A 118 13.33 -1.05 18.49
N ASP A 119 13.53 -0.76 17.21
CA ASP A 119 14.48 0.24 16.77
C ASP A 119 13.89 1.65 16.98
N ARG A 120 14.76 2.63 17.25
CA ARG A 120 14.35 4.05 17.18
C ARG A 120 14.00 4.39 15.73
N PHE A 121 12.74 4.24 15.36
CA PHE A 121 12.24 4.70 14.07
C PHE A 121 12.15 6.22 14.03
N LYS A 122 12.39 6.80 12.85
CA LYS A 122 12.17 8.23 12.60
C LYS A 122 11.03 8.40 11.62
N ARG A 123 10.20 9.42 11.88
CA ARG A 123 9.19 9.85 10.92
C ARG A 123 9.87 10.30 9.62
N VAL A 124 9.39 9.80 8.50
CA VAL A 124 9.77 10.31 7.19
C VAL A 124 8.91 11.53 6.86
N GLN A 125 9.55 12.68 6.69
CA GLN A 125 8.87 13.94 6.38
C GLN A 125 8.58 14.04 4.88
N GLY A 126 7.52 14.78 4.53
CA GLY A 126 7.10 14.98 3.13
C GLY A 126 6.39 13.77 2.50
N VAL A 127 6.08 12.74 3.28
CA VAL A 127 5.35 11.54 2.83
C VAL A 127 4.00 11.48 3.54
N GLY A 128 2.95 11.23 2.78
CA GLY A 128 1.59 11.00 3.27
C GLY A 128 1.09 9.61 2.92
N VAL A 129 0.04 9.15 3.60
CA VAL A 129 -0.67 7.92 3.24
C VAL A 129 -1.76 8.27 2.21
N SER A 130 -1.74 7.59 1.06
CA SER A 130 -2.71 7.78 -0.03
C SER A 130 -3.80 6.71 -0.04
N ALA A 131 -3.50 5.50 0.44
CA ALA A 131 -4.47 4.41 0.54
C ALA A 131 -4.15 3.50 1.73
N ILE A 132 -5.19 2.89 2.30
CA ILE A 132 -5.09 1.79 3.26
C ILE A 132 -5.58 0.53 2.54
N ILE A 133 -4.87 -0.57 2.75
CA ILE A 133 -5.13 -1.86 2.12
C ILE A 133 -5.41 -2.84 3.24
N ASP A 134 -6.69 -3.24 3.33
CA ASP A 134 -7.15 -4.26 4.25
C ASP A 134 -7.16 -5.62 3.54
N VAL A 135 -6.46 -6.60 4.09
CA VAL A 135 -6.50 -7.98 3.60
C VAL A 135 -7.48 -8.75 4.47
N ARG A 136 -8.52 -9.32 3.86
CA ARG A 136 -9.38 -10.31 4.50
C ARG A 136 -8.73 -11.67 4.32
N LEU A 137 -8.33 -12.29 5.43
CA LEU A 137 -7.90 -13.68 5.50
C LEU A 137 -9.10 -14.55 5.87
#